data_AF-A0AAV4PIR0-F1
#
_entry.id   AF-A0AAV4PIR0-F1
#
_cell.length_a   1.000
_cell.length_b   1.000
_cell.length_c   1.000
_cell.angle_alpha   90.00
_cell.angle_beta   90.00
_cell.angle_gamma   90.00
#
_symmetry.space_group_name_H-M   'P 1'
#
loop_
_entity.id
_entity.type
_entity.pdbx_description
1 polymer ?
#
loop_
_entity_poly.entity_id
_entity_poly.type
_entity_poly.pdbx_seq_one_letter_code
_entity_poly.pdbx_strand_id
1 'polypeptide(L)'
;MNVFFSFYNWTKGSSSHSSSPNFDVETNTDSMKLFFVCKGDGYAIDVNPKTLSTEKVDRLDFIDTDYGQVVLFDHVVDRPVP
;
A
#
# COMPACT_ATOMS: atom_id res chain seq x y z
N MET A 1 4.90 20.76 2.19
CA MET A 1 5.02 19.32 1.91
C MET A 1 3.93 18.63 2.71
N ASN A 2 2.89 18.09 2.05
CA ASN A 2 1.84 17.35 2.75
C ASN A 2 2.32 15.90 2.88
N VAL A 3 2.47 15.42 4.12
CA VAL A 3 2.82 14.03 4.41
C VAL A 3 1.52 13.32 4.79
N PHE A 4 1.17 12.28 4.04
CA PHE A 4 -0.03 11.48 4.29
C PHE A 4 0.38 10.25 5.09
N PHE A 5 -0.24 10.08 6.26
CA PHE A 5 -0.02 8.92 7.12
C PHE A 5 -1.29 8.07 7.18
N SER A 6 -1.10 6.77 7.11
CA SER A 6 -2.15 5.77 7.23
C SER A 6 -1.64 4.64 8.12
N PHE A 7 -2.47 4.20 9.07
CA PHE A 7 -2.19 3.06 9.92
C PHE A 7 -3.28 1.99 9.78
N TYR A 8 -2.88 0.73 9.84
CA TYR A 8 -3.78 -0.41 9.84
C TYR A 8 -3.33 -1.46 10.86
N ASN A 9 -4.27 -1.97 11.65
CA ASN A 9 -4.03 -3.03 12.60
C ASN A 9 -4.50 -4.36 11.99
N TRP A 10 -3.55 -5.17 11.52
CA TRP A 10 -3.82 -6.49 10.93
C TRP A 10 -4.42 -7.53 11.87
N THR A 11 -4.37 -7.30 13.19
CA THR A 11 -4.95 -8.20 14.19
C THR A 11 -6.42 -7.86 14.46
N LYS A 12 -6.77 -6.57 14.44
CA LYS A 12 -8.11 -6.08 14.81
C LYS A 12 -8.95 -5.62 13.62
N GLY A 13 -8.34 -5.48 12.45
CA GLY A 13 -9.00 -4.93 11.26
C GLY A 13 -9.35 -3.45 11.38
N SER A 14 -8.73 -2.72 12.31
CA SER A 14 -9.02 -1.29 12.54
C SER A 14 -7.99 -0.41 11.86
N SER A 15 -8.41 0.71 11.28
CA SER A 15 -7.52 1.61 10.57
C SER A 15 -7.86 3.09 10.80
N SER A 16 -6.88 3.96 10.55
CA SER A 16 -7.13 5.35 10.20
C SER A 16 -6.20 5.68 9.06
N HIS A 17 -6.75 6.22 7.99
CA HIS A 17 -6.03 6.44 6.76
C HIS A 17 -6.46 7.73 6.12
N SER A 18 -5.54 8.30 5.35
CA SER A 18 -5.80 9.46 4.51
C SER A 18 -5.40 9.12 3.08
N SER A 19 -6.29 9.41 2.13
CA SER A 19 -5.93 9.36 0.72
C SER A 19 -4.86 10.39 0.41
N SER A 20 -3.92 10.02 -0.45
CA SER A 20 -2.92 10.91 -1.01
C SER A 20 -3.36 11.41 -2.40
N PRO A 21 -2.62 12.34 -3.03
CA PRO A 21 -2.90 12.77 -4.40
C PRO A 21 -2.86 11.63 -5.43
N ASN A 22 -2.03 10.60 -5.20
CA ASN A 22 -1.79 9.53 -6.17
C ASN A 22 -2.50 8.22 -5.82
N PHE A 23 -2.85 8.03 -4.54
CA PHE A 23 -3.46 6.79 -4.06
C PHE A 23 -4.67 7.07 -3.18
N ASP A 24 -5.73 6.32 -3.41
CA ASP A 24 -6.76 6.11 -2.40
C ASP A 24 -6.38 4.95 -1.49
N VAL A 25 -6.85 5.02 -0.25
CA VAL A 25 -6.65 3.97 0.74
C VAL A 25 -8.00 3.34 1.03
N GLU A 26 -8.11 2.04 0.72
CA GLU A 26 -9.32 1.26 0.94
C GLU A 26 -9.04 0.15 1.96
N THR A 27 -10.02 -0.14 2.81
CA THR A 27 -9.90 -1.21 3.80
C THR A 27 -11.07 -2.15 3.74
N ASN A 28 -10.78 -3.45 3.86
CA ASN A 28 -11.78 -4.47 4.06
C ASN A 28 -11.49 -5.18 5.39
N THR A 29 -12.28 -4.86 6.40
CA THR A 29 -12.11 -5.35 7.77
C THR A 29 -12.39 -6.85 7.89
N ASP A 30 -13.34 -7.38 7.13
CA ASP A 30 -13.74 -8.80 7.18
C ASP A 30 -12.63 -9.72 6.66
N SER A 31 -11.97 -9.30 5.58
CA SER A 31 -10.86 -10.04 4.99
C SER A 31 -9.48 -9.63 5.55
N MET A 32 -9.45 -8.70 6.51
CA MET A 32 -8.22 -8.13 7.06
C MET A 32 -7.28 -7.66 5.95
N LYS A 33 -7.77 -6.72 5.12
CA LYS A 33 -7.05 -6.14 3.96
C LYS A 33 -7.00 -4.61 4.01
N LEU A 34 -5.86 -4.08 3.58
CA LEU A 34 -5.59 -2.67 3.32
C LEU A 34 -5.04 -2.59 1.90
N PHE A 35 -5.69 -1.80 1.06
CA PHE A 35 -5.31 -1.59 -0.32
C PHE A 35 -4.91 -0.14 -0.56
N PHE A 36 -3.82 0.05 -1.28
CA PHE A 36 -3.49 1.33 -1.89
C PHE A 36 -3.89 1.26 -3.36
N VAL A 37 -4.93 2.01 -3.72
CA VAL A 37 -5.50 2.03 -5.07
C VAL A 37 -4.89 3.20 -5.83
N CYS A 38 -4.13 2.92 -6.88
CA CYS A 38 -3.54 3.96 -7.72
C CYS A 38 -4.64 4.69 -8.48
N LYS A 39 -4.69 6.03 -8.35
CA LYS A 39 -5.68 6.87 -9.04
C LYS A 39 -5.47 6.95 -10.55
N GLY A 40 -4.26 6.64 -11.02
CA GLY A 40 -3.90 6.72 -12.44
C GLY A 40 -4.52 5.61 -13.29
N ASP A 41 -4.53 4.39 -12.79
CA ASP A 41 -4.96 3.20 -13.53
C ASP A 41 -5.93 2.29 -12.76
N GLY A 42 -6.27 2.64 -11.51
CA GLY A 42 -7.15 1.85 -10.64
C GLY A 42 -6.50 0.60 -10.06
N TYR A 43 -5.19 0.38 -10.25
CA TYR A 43 -4.54 -0.80 -9.73
C TYR A 43 -4.46 -0.79 -8.20
N ALA A 44 -4.91 -1.86 -7.56
CA ALA A 44 -4.96 -2.00 -6.11
C ALA A 44 -3.80 -2.86 -5.59
N ILE A 45 -2.95 -2.26 -4.75
CA ILE A 45 -1.82 -2.91 -4.09
C ILE A 45 -2.27 -3.38 -2.71
N ASP A 46 -2.24 -4.69 -2.44
CA ASP A 46 -2.45 -5.25 -1.09
C ASP A 46 -1.18 -5.05 -0.26
N VAL A 47 -1.21 -4.10 0.68
CA VAL A 47 -0.03 -3.70 1.47
C VAL A 47 0.12 -4.53 2.75
N ASN A 48 -0.52 -5.70 2.83
CA ASN A 48 -0.31 -6.62 3.94
C ASN A 48 1.15 -7.11 3.96
N PRO A 49 1.86 -7.00 5.09
CA PRO A 49 3.25 -7.42 5.23
C PRO A 49 3.48 -8.93 5.06
N LYS A 50 2.42 -9.72 4.88
CA LYS A 50 2.50 -11.15 4.54
C LYS A 50 2.26 -11.45 3.06
N THR A 51 1.88 -10.45 2.26
CA THR A 51 1.64 -10.61 0.82
C THR A 51 2.98 -10.73 0.08
N LEU A 52 3.05 -11.68 -0.86
CA LEU A 52 4.23 -11.89 -1.70
C LEU A 52 4.26 -10.90 -2.87
N SER A 53 5.44 -10.67 -3.46
CA SER A 53 5.57 -9.91 -4.70
C SER A 53 4.70 -10.49 -5.82
N THR A 54 4.23 -9.63 -6.72
CA THR A 54 3.46 -10.01 -7.91
C THR A 54 4.09 -9.38 -9.16
N GLU A 55 3.59 -9.71 -10.36
CA GLU A 55 4.13 -9.16 -11.61
C GLU A 55 4.13 -7.63 -11.70
N LYS A 56 3.24 -6.95 -10.95
CA LYS A 56 3.09 -5.48 -10.98
C LYS A 56 3.61 -4.79 -9.72
N VAL A 57 4.04 -5.57 -8.73
CA VAL A 57 4.39 -5.07 -7.41
C VAL A 57 5.60 -5.82 -6.90
N ASP A 58 6.72 -5.11 -6.86
CA ASP A 58 7.91 -5.57 -6.18
C ASP A 58 7.84 -5.22 -4.70
N ARG A 59 8.11 -6.22 -3.85
CA ARG A 59 8.22 -6.07 -2.41
C ARG A 59 9.68 -6.19 -1.98
N LEU A 60 10.16 -5.18 -1.26
CA LEU A 60 11.47 -5.20 -0.64
C LEU A 60 11.34 -5.04 0.87
N ASP A 61 11.80 -6.06 1.61
CA ASP A 61 11.87 -6.04 3.07
C ASP A 61 13.23 -5.51 3.53
N PHE A 62 13.23 -4.48 4.37
CA PHE A 62 14.44 -3.98 5.02
C PHE A 62 14.52 -4.51 6.45
N ILE A 63 15.51 -5.36 6.72
CA ILE A 63 15.71 -5.99 8.03
C ILE A 63 16.68 -5.22 8.94
N ASP A 64 17.50 -4.34 8.36
CA ASP A 64 18.52 -3.57 9.07
C ASP A 64 18.02 -2.15 9.38
N THR A 65 16.90 -2.04 10.10
CA THR A 65 16.35 -0.74 10.53
C THR A 65 15.94 -0.79 11.99
N ASP A 66 15.90 0.36 12.67
CA ASP A 66 15.35 0.47 14.03
C ASP A 66 13.83 0.25 14.09
N TYR A 67 13.17 0.09 12.93
CA TYR A 67 11.74 -0.18 12.80
C TYR A 67 11.49 -1.68 12.67
N GLY A 68 10.35 -2.14 13.20
CA GLY A 68 9.99 -3.56 13.19
C GLY A 68 9.83 -4.17 11.78
N GLN A 69 9.46 -3.35 10.78
CA GLN A 69 9.43 -3.71 9.36
C GLN A 69 9.24 -2.47 8.49
N VAL A 70 10.01 -2.35 7.40
CA VAL A 70 9.77 -1.37 6.33
C VAL A 70 9.56 -2.14 5.02
N VAL A 71 8.48 -1.82 4.32
CA VAL A 71 8.14 -2.42 3.02
C VAL A 71 7.95 -1.31 2.00
N LEU A 72 8.64 -1.41 0.87
CA LEU A 72 8.41 -0.55 -0.29
C LEU A 72 7.60 -1.30 -1.33
N PHE A 73 6.60 -0.62 -1.88
CA PHE A 73 5.81 -1.07 -3.01
C PHE A 73 6.07 -0.11 -4.17
N ASP A 74 6.56 -0.63 -5.28
CA ASP A 74 6.67 0.09 -6.55
C ASP A 74 5.59 -0.41 -7.50
N HIS A 75 4.95 0.51 -8.23
CA HIS A 75 3.92 0.22 -9.21
C HIS A 75 4.15 1.06 -10.44
N VAL A 76 4.47 0.40 -11.55
CA VAL A 76 4.75 1.06 -12.82
C VAL A 76 3.42 1.35 -13.53
N VAL A 77 3.13 2.65 -13.69
CA VAL A 77 1.96 3.11 -14.44
C VAL A 77 2.39 3.42 -15.87
N ASP A 78 1.94 2.61 -16.82
CA ASP A 78 2.05 2.95 -18.24
C ASP A 78 1.11 4.12 -18.55
N ARG A 79 1.68 5.30 -18.77
CA ARG A 79 0.91 6.41 -19.33
C ARG A 79 0.82 6.24 -20.85
N PRO A 80 -0.39 6.30 -21.44
CA PRO A 80 -0.52 6.49 -22.86
C PRO A 80 0.26 7.75 -23.26
N VAL A 81 1.14 7.63 -24.27
CA VAL A 81 1.77 8.79 -24.88
C VAL A 81 0.66 9.61 -25.56
N PRO A 82 0.59 10.94 -25.33
CA PRO A 82 -0.41 11.80 -25.97
C PRO A 82 -0.41 11.72 -27.49
#